data_AF-A0A920P4F1-F1
#
_entry.id   AF-A0A920P4F1-F1
#
_cell.length_a   1.000
_cell.length_b   1.000
_cell.length_c   1.000
_cell.angle_alpha   90.00
_cell.angle_beta   90.00
_cell.angle_gamma   90.00
#
_symmetry.space_group_name_H-M   'P 1'
#
loop_
_entity.id
_entity.type
_entity.pdbx_description
1 polymer ?
#
loop_
_entity_poly.entity_id
_entity_poly.type
_entity_poly.pdbx_seq_one_letter_code
_entity_poly.pdbx_strand_id
1 'polypeptide(L)'
;MRIYVSIRDIDGPQPILGRAGPCYIRGLSDHPIVGMMEFDIYDFDRITDQGLLIPVVLHEMGHVLGIGTIWDNKELLMNPSAVTPSADTHFKGLHAITAFDDAGGVNYTGGQKVPVENGARARFSGFTLERGRVGPPSS
;
A
#
# COMPACT_ATOMS: atom_id res chain seq x y z
N MET A 1 -3.90 12.59 15.13
CA MET A 1 -3.17 11.39 14.67
C MET A 1 -1.69 11.58 14.94
N ARG A 2 -0.97 10.52 15.30
CA ARG A 2 0.49 10.52 15.48
C ARG A 2 1.13 9.43 14.63
N ILE A 3 2.22 9.75 13.94
CA ILE A 3 2.97 8.79 13.13
C ILE A 3 4.39 8.72 13.69
N TYR A 4 4.85 7.51 14.00
CA TYR A 4 6.23 7.23 14.36
C TYR A 4 6.97 6.76 13.12
N VAL A 5 8.18 7.27 12.91
CA VAL A 5 8.99 6.93 11.72
C VAL A 5 10.32 6.38 12.18
N SER A 6 10.80 5.31 11.54
CA SER A 6 12.15 4.81 11.74
C SER A 6 12.81 4.38 10.42
N ILE A 7 14.14 4.42 10.40
CA ILE A 7 14.97 3.85 9.33
C ILE A 7 15.74 2.73 9.98
N ARG A 8 15.63 1.51 9.46
CA ARG A 8 16.15 0.30 10.09
C ARG A 8 16.32 -0.80 9.05
N ASP A 9 16.98 -1.88 9.45
CA ASP A 9 16.95 -3.14 8.71
C ASP A 9 15.52 -3.73 8.73
N ILE A 10 14.97 -4.01 7.54
CA ILE A 10 13.70 -4.70 7.34
C ILE A 10 13.97 -6.09 6.75
N ASP A 11 14.57 -6.16 5.56
CA ASP A 11 14.90 -7.41 4.87
C ASP A 11 16.24 -7.40 4.12
N GLY A 12 16.99 -6.30 4.18
CA GLY A 12 18.25 -6.16 3.46
C GLY A 12 18.07 -5.37 2.17
N PRO A 13 19.04 -5.44 1.24
CA PRO A 13 18.87 -4.78 -0.06
C PRO A 13 17.79 -5.48 -0.89
N GLN A 14 16.64 -4.82 -1.10
CA GLN A 14 15.46 -5.35 -1.79
C GLN A 14 14.88 -6.64 -1.15
N PRO A 15 13.59 -6.95 -1.36
CA PRO A 15 12.59 -6.22 -2.14
C PRO A 15 11.89 -5.05 -1.44
N ILE A 16 11.87 -4.99 -0.11
CA ILE A 16 11.00 -4.05 0.62
C ILE A 16 11.68 -2.69 0.82
N LEU A 17 11.08 -1.63 0.26
CA LEU A 17 11.60 -0.27 0.44
C LEU A 17 11.15 0.35 1.77
N GLY A 18 9.98 -0.05 2.23
CA GLY A 18 9.36 0.44 3.44
C GLY A 18 8.10 -0.33 3.78
N ARG A 19 7.62 -0.12 5.00
CA ARG A 19 6.36 -0.68 5.46
C ARG A 19 5.66 0.25 6.44
N ALA A 20 4.34 0.28 6.40
CA ALA A 20 3.55 1.13 7.28
C ALA A 20 2.16 0.59 7.60
N GLY A 21 1.60 1.14 8.67
CA GLY A 21 0.24 0.82 9.08
C GLY A 21 -0.20 1.47 10.40
N PRO A 22 -1.49 1.37 10.72
CA PRO A 22 -2.03 1.84 11.99
C PRO A 22 -1.59 0.91 13.14
N CYS A 23 -1.10 1.50 14.23
CA CYS A 23 -0.82 0.78 15.49
C CYS A 23 -2.06 0.76 16.38
N TYR A 24 -2.83 1.86 16.39
CA TYR A 24 -4.04 2.02 17.18
C TYR A 24 -5.15 2.64 16.34
N ILE A 25 -6.31 1.99 16.35
CA ILE A 25 -7.53 2.42 15.67
C ILE A 25 -8.58 2.76 16.73
N ARG A 26 -9.28 3.88 16.56
CA ARG A 26 -10.38 4.29 17.44
C ARG A 26 -11.62 3.43 17.15
N GLY A 27 -11.91 2.47 18.03
CA GLY A 27 -12.95 1.45 17.81
C GLY A 27 -14.36 1.94 17.50
N LEU A 28 -14.78 3.13 17.96
CA LEU A 28 -16.12 3.66 17.65
C LEU A 28 -16.27 4.17 16.22
N SER A 29 -15.16 4.45 15.53
CA SER A 29 -15.18 5.19 14.26
C SER A 29 -14.25 4.61 13.20
N ASP A 30 -13.49 3.57 13.54
CA ASP A 30 -12.43 2.97 12.73
C ASP A 30 -11.36 3.93 12.19
N HIS A 31 -11.14 5.08 12.86
CA HIS A 31 -10.11 6.02 12.45
C HIS A 31 -8.77 5.68 13.11
N PRO A 32 -7.68 5.55 12.33
CA PRO A 32 -6.33 5.50 12.88
C PRO A 32 -6.01 6.71 13.75
N ILE A 33 -5.45 6.47 14.93
CA ILE A 33 -5.04 7.54 15.86
C ILE A 33 -3.54 7.55 16.10
N VAL A 34 -2.89 6.40 15.97
CA VAL A 34 -1.45 6.22 16.04
C VAL A 34 -1.05 5.18 15.00
N GLY A 35 0.05 5.41 14.29
CA GLY A 35 0.66 4.39 13.47
C GLY A 35 2.14 4.60 13.25
N MET A 36 2.73 3.74 12.43
CA MET A 36 4.17 3.71 12.20
C MET A 36 4.51 3.54 10.72
N MET A 37 5.66 4.09 10.33
CA MET A 37 6.31 3.88 9.04
C MET A 37 7.76 3.49 9.30
N GLU A 38 8.24 2.47 8.60
CA GLU A 38 9.63 2.03 8.63
C GLU A 38 10.16 1.99 7.20
N PHE A 39 11.39 2.47 6.98
CA PHE A 39 12.07 2.39 5.68
C PHE A 39 13.31 1.53 5.80
N ASP A 40 13.59 0.70 4.78
CA ASP A 40 14.78 -0.15 4.81
C ASP A 40 16.05 0.71 4.60
N ILE A 41 16.96 0.62 5.55
CA ILE A 41 18.24 1.32 5.54
C ILE A 41 19.10 0.96 4.32
N TYR A 42 19.02 -0.28 3.82
CA TYR A 42 19.80 -0.75 2.66
C TYR A 42 19.28 -0.21 1.33
N ASP A 43 18.02 0.24 1.30
CA ASP A 43 17.39 0.81 0.10
C ASP A 43 17.19 2.33 0.16
N PHE A 44 17.40 2.94 1.33
CA PHE A 44 17.11 4.35 1.59
C PHE A 44 17.87 5.32 0.66
N ASP A 45 19.18 5.11 0.49
CA ASP A 45 20.00 5.95 -0.39
C ASP A 45 19.57 5.78 -1.85
N ARG A 46 19.32 4.53 -2.28
CA ARG A 46 18.87 4.22 -3.65
C ARG A 46 17.54 4.88 -3.98
N ILE A 47 16.54 4.82 -3.09
CA ILE A 47 15.24 5.46 -3.36
C ILE A 47 15.34 6.99 -3.30
N THR A 48 16.29 7.53 -2.54
CA THR A 48 16.57 8.98 -2.49
C THR A 48 17.19 9.45 -3.79
N ASP A 49 18.23 8.77 -4.26
CA ASP A 49 18.93 9.08 -5.52
C ASP A 49 18.03 8.93 -6.75
N GLN A 50 17.07 8.00 -6.70
CA GLN A 50 16.07 7.80 -7.76
C GLN A 50 14.91 8.80 -7.68
N GLY A 51 14.88 9.70 -6.70
CA GLY A 51 13.78 10.66 -6.49
C GLY A 51 12.47 10.00 -6.05
N LEU A 52 12.53 8.77 -5.53
CA LEU A 52 11.37 7.98 -5.11
C LEU A 52 11.02 8.15 -3.63
N LEU A 53 11.90 8.75 -2.82
CA LEU A 53 11.68 8.90 -1.38
C LEU A 53 10.33 9.56 -1.04
N ILE A 54 10.00 10.71 -1.65
CA ILE A 54 8.74 11.41 -1.37
C ILE A 54 7.52 10.58 -1.80
N PRO A 55 7.46 10.01 -3.02
CA PRO A 55 6.41 9.07 -3.40
C PRO A 55 6.22 7.89 -2.43
N VAL A 56 7.31 7.27 -1.99
CA VAL A 56 7.25 6.11 -1.07
C VAL A 56 6.78 6.56 0.32
N VAL A 57 7.29 7.66 0.85
CA VAL A 57 6.81 8.23 2.14
C VAL A 57 5.32 8.54 2.08
N LEU A 58 4.84 9.12 0.98
CA LEU A 58 3.42 9.44 0.82
C LEU A 58 2.57 8.16 0.72
N HIS A 59 3.05 7.17 -0.02
CA HIS A 59 2.43 5.85 -0.12
C HIS A 59 2.28 5.19 1.26
N GLU A 60 3.38 5.10 2.00
CA GLU A 60 3.41 4.53 3.35
C GLU A 60 2.52 5.30 4.33
N MET A 61 2.52 6.64 4.26
CA MET A 61 1.65 7.46 5.10
C MET A 61 0.16 7.20 4.81
N GLY A 62 -0.20 6.91 3.55
CA GLY A 62 -1.54 6.44 3.18
C GLY A 62 -1.94 5.18 3.94
N HIS A 63 -1.04 4.22 4.05
CA HIS A 63 -1.27 2.99 4.81
C HIS A 63 -1.47 3.25 6.31
N VAL A 64 -0.72 4.18 6.90
CA VAL A 64 -0.94 4.61 8.30
C VAL A 64 -2.34 5.20 8.48
N LEU A 65 -2.82 5.95 7.49
CA LEU A 65 -4.14 6.61 7.49
C LEU A 65 -5.31 5.65 7.22
N GLY A 66 -5.03 4.39 6.87
CA GLY A 66 -6.07 3.37 6.66
C GLY A 66 -6.25 2.96 5.20
N ILE A 67 -5.58 3.61 4.25
CA ILE A 67 -5.65 3.23 2.83
C ILE A 67 -5.01 1.84 2.68
N GLY A 68 -5.75 0.86 2.17
CA GLY A 68 -5.28 -0.52 2.05
C GLY A 68 -5.21 -1.33 3.36
N THR A 69 -5.18 -0.71 4.55
CA THR A 69 -4.96 -1.43 5.82
C THR A 69 -6.23 -1.68 6.66
N ILE A 70 -7.29 -0.89 6.48
CA ILE A 70 -8.57 -1.08 7.21
C ILE A 70 -9.74 -1.49 6.29
N TRP A 71 -9.47 -1.69 4.99
CA TRP A 71 -10.49 -1.96 3.99
C TRP A 71 -11.13 -3.34 4.09
N ASP A 72 -10.38 -4.34 4.56
CA ASP A 72 -10.89 -5.70 4.75
C ASP A 72 -12.05 -5.73 5.76
N ASN A 73 -11.88 -5.02 6.88
CA ASN A 73 -12.93 -4.86 7.91
C ASN A 73 -14.19 -4.14 7.42
N LYS A 74 -14.12 -3.48 6.25
CA LYS A 74 -15.21 -2.72 5.65
C LYS A 74 -15.77 -3.40 4.40
N GLU A 75 -15.33 -4.62 4.12
CA GLU A 75 -15.72 -5.40 2.94
C GLU A 75 -15.51 -4.63 1.63
N LEU A 76 -14.47 -3.79 1.55
CA LEU A 76 -14.19 -2.94 0.38
C LEU A 76 -13.28 -3.61 -0.66
N LEU A 77 -12.86 -4.84 -0.38
CA LEU A 77 -11.95 -5.61 -1.24
C LEU A 77 -12.69 -6.70 -2.02
N MET A 78 -12.16 -7.01 -3.21
CA MET A 78 -12.39 -8.24 -3.95
C MET A 78 -11.10 -9.06 -3.92
N ASN A 79 -11.22 -10.37 -3.69
CA ASN A 79 -10.10 -11.32 -3.63
C ASN A 79 -8.95 -10.86 -2.71
N PRO A 80 -9.21 -10.58 -1.41
CA PRO A 80 -8.20 -10.05 -0.51
C PRO A 80 -7.02 -11.03 -0.36
N SER A 81 -5.82 -10.55 -0.71
CA SER A 81 -4.56 -11.29 -0.63
C SER A 81 -4.18 -11.70 0.80
N ALA A 82 -4.74 -11.01 1.81
CA ALA A 82 -4.63 -11.37 3.22
C ALA A 82 -5.27 -12.74 3.54
N VAL A 83 -6.30 -13.13 2.80
CA VAL A 83 -7.01 -14.41 2.97
C VAL A 83 -6.51 -15.45 1.98
N THR A 84 -6.24 -15.03 0.74
CA THR A 84 -5.74 -15.91 -0.32
C THR A 84 -4.41 -15.37 -0.83
N PRO A 85 -3.27 -15.93 -0.38
CA PRO A 85 -1.96 -15.49 -0.82
C PRO A 85 -1.87 -15.46 -2.35
N SER A 86 -1.26 -14.41 -2.90
CA SER A 86 -1.13 -14.17 -4.34
C SER A 86 -2.45 -13.90 -5.09
N ALA A 87 -3.56 -13.70 -4.38
CA ALA A 87 -4.79 -13.25 -5.01
C ALA A 87 -4.63 -11.82 -5.52
N ASP A 88 -5.15 -11.59 -6.72
CA ASP A 88 -5.21 -10.28 -7.34
C ASP A 88 -6.28 -9.44 -6.64
N THR A 89 -5.86 -8.61 -5.69
CA THR A 89 -6.72 -7.83 -4.80
C THR A 89 -7.14 -6.53 -5.46
N HIS A 90 -8.44 -6.23 -5.41
CA HIS A 90 -8.99 -5.02 -6.00
C HIS A 90 -9.89 -4.27 -5.04
N PHE A 91 -9.90 -2.95 -5.15
CA PHE A 91 -10.80 -2.10 -4.39
C PHE A 91 -12.10 -1.88 -5.16
N LYS A 92 -13.24 -2.28 -4.60
CA LYS A 92 -14.54 -2.28 -5.29
C LYS A 92 -15.44 -1.06 -4.98
N GLY A 93 -14.89 0.01 -4.40
CA GLY A 93 -15.66 1.20 -4.10
C GLY A 93 -16.05 1.97 -5.37
N LEU A 94 -17.34 2.30 -5.51
CA LEU A 94 -17.90 2.94 -6.70
C LEU A 94 -17.14 4.21 -7.10
N HIS A 95 -16.87 5.12 -6.16
CA HIS A 95 -16.16 6.37 -6.45
C HIS A 95 -14.71 6.16 -6.90
N ALA A 96 -14.03 5.14 -6.37
CA ALA A 96 -12.67 4.82 -6.79
C ALA A 96 -12.64 4.23 -8.20
N ILE A 97 -13.64 3.41 -8.55
CA ILE A 97 -13.81 2.90 -9.91
C ILE A 97 -14.04 4.04 -10.89
N THR A 98 -14.93 4.99 -10.57
CA THR A 98 -15.15 6.19 -11.39
C THR A 98 -13.87 7.00 -11.56
N ALA A 99 -13.16 7.30 -10.47
CA ALA A 99 -11.90 8.04 -10.53
C ALA A 99 -10.82 7.31 -11.33
N PHE A 100 -10.78 5.97 -11.25
CA PHE A 100 -9.86 5.15 -12.03
C PHE A 100 -10.16 5.23 -13.53
N ASP A 101 -11.44 5.20 -13.90
CA ASP A 101 -11.88 5.38 -15.28
C ASP A 101 -11.55 6.77 -15.82
N ASP A 102 -11.82 7.82 -15.03
CA ASP A 102 -11.50 9.21 -15.38
C ASP A 102 -9.99 9.44 -15.55
N ALA A 103 -9.16 8.67 -14.83
CA ALA A 103 -7.70 8.67 -14.96
C ALA A 103 -7.19 7.90 -16.19
N GLY A 104 -8.07 7.40 -17.06
CA GLY A 104 -7.74 6.65 -18.28
C GLY A 104 -7.92 5.13 -18.16
N GLY A 105 -8.48 4.65 -17.05
CA GLY A 105 -8.70 3.23 -16.75
C GLY A 105 -9.86 2.57 -17.51
N VAL A 106 -10.60 3.31 -18.33
CA VAL A 106 -11.79 2.80 -19.06
C VAL A 106 -11.49 1.51 -19.85
N ASN A 107 -10.33 1.45 -20.49
CA ASN A 107 -9.89 0.31 -21.31
C ASN A 107 -8.94 -0.64 -20.57
N TYR A 108 -8.93 -0.62 -19.24
CA TYR A 108 -8.10 -1.50 -18.44
C TYR A 108 -8.51 -2.96 -18.64
N THR A 109 -7.55 -3.81 -19.03
CA THR A 109 -7.77 -5.24 -19.30
C THR A 109 -7.06 -6.16 -18.30
N GLY A 110 -6.33 -5.61 -17.33
CA GLY A 110 -5.55 -6.36 -16.34
C GLY A 110 -6.38 -6.91 -15.18
N GLY A 111 -7.63 -7.32 -15.42
CA GLY A 111 -8.53 -7.86 -14.39
C GLY A 111 -9.60 -6.86 -13.92
N GLN A 112 -9.87 -6.84 -12.62
CA GLN A 112 -10.85 -5.93 -12.03
C GLN A 112 -10.27 -4.52 -11.89
N LYS A 113 -11.14 -3.52 -11.69
CA LYS A 113 -10.72 -2.12 -11.61
C LYS A 113 -10.15 -1.80 -10.23
N VAL A 114 -9.26 -0.81 -10.19
CA VAL A 114 -8.58 -0.34 -8.98
C VAL A 114 -7.74 -1.45 -8.31
N PRO A 115 -6.67 -1.92 -8.99
CA PRO A 115 -5.75 -2.89 -8.41
C PRO A 115 -5.10 -2.35 -7.14
N VAL A 116 -4.94 -3.23 -6.15
CA VAL A 116 -4.30 -2.95 -4.87
C VAL A 116 -2.98 -3.72 -4.79
N GLU A 117 -2.03 -3.23 -4.00
CA GLU A 117 -0.79 -3.95 -3.73
C GLU A 117 -1.06 -5.34 -3.11
N ASN A 118 -0.52 -6.41 -3.72
CA ASN A 118 -0.75 -7.80 -3.32
C ASN A 118 0.30 -8.36 -2.32
N GLY A 119 1.20 -7.52 -1.80
CA GLY A 119 2.28 -7.91 -0.87
C GLY A 119 2.00 -7.70 0.62
N ALA A 120 0.88 -7.05 0.97
CA ALA A 120 0.57 -6.65 2.34
C ALA A 120 0.13 -7.85 3.20
N ARG A 121 1.05 -8.42 3.99
CA ARG A 121 0.68 -9.36 5.05
C ARG A 121 0.04 -8.62 6.21
N ALA A 122 -1.29 -8.53 6.20
CA ALA A 122 -2.28 -8.37 7.30
C ALA A 122 -2.07 -7.35 8.45
N ARG A 123 -0.91 -6.73 8.64
CA ARG A 123 -0.63 -5.72 9.70
C ARG A 123 0.27 -4.57 9.24
N PHE A 124 0.99 -4.74 8.14
CA PHE A 124 1.81 -3.71 7.50
C PHE A 124 1.68 -3.89 5.99
N SER A 125 1.37 -2.82 5.25
CA SER A 125 1.64 -2.82 3.81
C SER A 125 3.14 -2.67 3.65
N GLY A 126 3.75 -3.44 2.75
CA GLY A 126 5.18 -3.37 2.48
C GLY A 126 5.38 -3.08 1.00
N PHE A 127 5.90 -1.88 0.69
CA PHE A 127 6.14 -1.47 -0.69
C PHE A 127 7.32 -2.23 -1.29
N THR A 128 7.05 -3.02 -2.34
CA THR A 128 8.08 -3.69 -3.14
C THR A 128 8.20 -3.04 -4.50
N LEU A 129 9.42 -2.58 -4.88
CA LEU A 129 9.66 -2.04 -6.22
C LEU A 129 9.89 -3.18 -7.22
N GLU A 130 8.84 -3.82 -7.73
CA GLU A 130 9.02 -4.66 -8.91
C GLU A 130 9.23 -3.78 -10.16
N ARG A 131 10.50 -3.62 -10.55
CA ARG A 131 10.96 -3.10 -11.85
C ARG A 131 10.48 -1.70 -12.25
N GLY A 132 10.86 -0.67 -11.48
CA GLY A 132 11.06 0.68 -12.02
C GLY A 132 9.90 1.32 -12.81
N ARG A 133 8.65 0.91 -12.58
CA ARG A 133 7.47 1.49 -13.23
C ARG A 133 6.31 1.50 -12.25
N VAL A 134 5.74 2.68 -12.02
CA VAL A 134 4.39 2.81 -11.46
C VAL A 134 3.44 2.32 -12.55
N GLY A 135 2.97 1.09 -12.43
CA GLY A 135 2.06 0.44 -13.38
C GLY A 135 1.51 -0.85 -12.80
N PRO A 136 0.28 -1.26 -13.18
CA PRO A 136 -0.40 -2.41 -12.60
C PRO A 136 0.36 -3.72 -12.89
N PRO A 137 0.27 -4.72 -12.00
CA PRO A 137 1.02 -5.97 -12.12
C PRO A 137 0.67 -6.70 -13.43
N SER A 138 1.70 -7.13 -14.15
CA SER A 138 1.56 -7.96 -15.34
C SER A 138 1.61 -9.45 -14.97
N SER A 139 0.50 -10.14 -15.27
CA SER A 139 0.29 -11.57 -15.57
C SER A 139 0.88 -12.63 -14.65
#